data_AF-A0A812VQS3-F1
#
_entry.id   AF-A0A812VQS3-F1
#
_cell.length_a   1.000
_cell.length_b   1.000
_cell.length_c   1.000
_cell.angle_alpha   90.00
_cell.angle_beta   90.00
_cell.angle_gamma   90.00
#
_symmetry.space_group_name_H-M   'P 1'
#
loop_
_entity.id
_entity.type
_entity.pdbx_description
1 polymer ?
#
loop_
_entity_poly.entity_id
_entity_poly.type
_entity_poly.pdbx_seq_one_letter_code
_entity_poly.pdbx_strand_id
1 'polypeptide(L)'
;MFMIAWPAWARCLCVILAVFPRASHMERLGMVQPTVLDARCDSGQRQLSGHYLVPEVGRTFSDDCHLLGLPGTRIVLHGPLTFEGNIKLSGNLTITGTGEKWEQACFGTWGVLTVANDSTISISNCINRRAVSLPGRGHPFDQSYKFTSGGCISAEGVVVEGGFLSVRECHGNAGGGINVGMAGFVQKGGKVHIEDCYAEQQGGGMTIVGTEEEEGVGLHMDGGTLLFRNCTADSDYGGGLLVFEGPMIQKGGDIHFKDCTANFGGGAYVERNVIQEDGAMEFLRCKSSRWGDGGGMYAREGLKQVNGEIRLENCTAGRAGGGIYISKGSLQQLHLVRGSGGFRVVRCRSYG
;
A
#
# COMPACT_ATOMS: atom_id res chain seq x y z
N MET A 1 77.92 -10.01 -11.01
CA MET A 1 77.02 -10.16 -9.86
C MET A 1 77.01 -8.85 -9.09
N PHE A 2 76.16 -7.91 -9.51
CA PHE A 2 76.03 -6.59 -8.89
C PHE A 2 74.87 -6.62 -7.90
N MET A 3 75.17 -6.53 -6.61
CA MET A 3 74.16 -6.32 -5.56
C MET A 3 73.94 -4.82 -5.39
N ILE A 4 72.76 -4.34 -5.78
CA ILE A 4 72.30 -2.98 -5.49
C ILE A 4 71.59 -3.03 -4.15
N ALA A 5 72.23 -2.51 -3.11
CA ALA A 5 71.64 -2.32 -1.79
C ALA A 5 70.68 -1.12 -1.83
N TRP A 6 69.41 -1.36 -1.51
CA TRP A 6 68.40 -0.31 -1.33
C TRP A 6 68.51 0.32 0.07
N PRO A 7 68.32 1.64 0.22
CA PRO A 7 68.41 2.28 1.53
C PRO A 7 67.19 2.01 2.42
N ALA A 8 67.44 1.80 3.72
CA ALA A 8 66.46 1.41 4.74
C ALA A 8 65.44 2.50 5.15
N TRP A 9 65.41 3.66 4.50
CA TRP A 9 64.51 4.78 4.84
C TRP A 9 63.25 4.88 3.97
N ALA A 10 63.05 3.99 2.99
CA ALA A 10 61.87 3.99 2.12
C ALA A 10 60.65 3.21 2.69
N ARG A 11 60.46 3.17 4.02
CA ARG A 11 59.33 2.46 4.69
C ARG A 11 58.38 3.36 5.48
N CYS A 12 58.43 4.68 5.29
CA CYS A 12 57.39 5.60 5.73
C CYS A 12 56.66 6.21 4.53
N LEU A 13 56.14 5.35 3.64
CA LEU A 13 55.08 5.80 2.75
C LEU A 13 53.82 5.91 3.61
N CYS A 14 53.60 7.13 4.11
CA CYS A 14 52.43 7.54 4.85
C CYS A 14 51.20 7.09 4.06
N VAL A 15 50.55 6.04 4.54
CA VAL A 15 49.19 5.67 4.15
C VAL A 15 48.30 6.78 4.70
N ILE A 16 48.30 7.93 4.02
CA ILE A 16 47.18 8.86 4.06
C ILE A 16 46.10 8.13 3.28
N LEU A 17 45.45 7.17 3.94
CA LEU A 17 44.07 6.84 3.64
C LEU A 17 43.35 8.17 3.85
N ALA A 18 43.20 8.93 2.76
CA ALA A 18 42.27 10.03 2.70
C ALA A 18 40.95 9.41 3.17
N VAL A 19 40.57 9.71 4.40
CA VAL A 19 39.28 9.37 4.95
C VAL A 19 38.32 10.23 4.16
N PHE A 20 37.99 9.77 2.95
CA PHE A 20 36.90 10.35 2.19
C PHE A 20 35.68 10.18 3.10
N PRO A 21 35.07 11.28 3.56
CA PRO A 21 33.85 11.16 4.34
C PRO A 21 32.88 10.31 3.51
N ARG A 22 32.35 9.24 4.13
CA ARG A 22 31.33 8.41 3.48
C ARG A 22 30.29 9.35 2.88
N ALA A 23 29.81 9.08 1.66
CA ALA A 23 28.85 9.93 0.95
C ALA A 23 27.66 10.36 1.83
N SER A 24 27.21 9.47 2.73
CA SER A 24 26.15 9.75 3.71
C SER A 24 26.48 10.85 4.74
N HIS A 25 27.76 11.15 4.99
CA HIS A 25 28.19 12.26 5.84
C HIS A 25 28.17 13.59 5.05
N MET A 26 28.51 13.58 3.76
CA MET A 26 28.44 14.79 2.91
C MET A 26 26.99 15.20 2.61
N GLU A 27 26.07 14.23 2.52
CA GLU A 27 24.62 14.52 2.41
C GLU A 27 24.07 15.25 3.64
N ARG A 28 24.50 14.89 4.85
CA ARG A 28 24.07 15.61 6.08
C ARG A 28 24.58 17.04 6.12
N LEU A 29 25.68 17.34 5.42
CA LEU A 29 26.23 18.68 5.32
C LEU A 29 25.56 19.52 4.21
N GLY A 30 24.53 18.99 3.53
CA GLY A 30 23.79 19.72 2.49
C GLY A 30 24.60 19.97 1.22
N MET A 31 25.69 19.23 0.98
CA MET A 31 26.62 19.50 -0.12
C MET A 31 26.16 18.92 -1.47
N VAL A 32 25.16 18.05 -1.49
CA VAL A 32 24.61 17.48 -2.74
C VAL A 32 23.24 18.10 -2.98
N GLN A 33 23.16 19.00 -3.97
CA GLN A 33 21.88 19.54 -4.40
C GLN A 33 21.06 18.45 -5.11
N PRO A 34 19.78 18.26 -4.76
CA PRO A 34 18.93 17.29 -5.43
C PRO A 34 18.73 17.68 -6.90
N THR A 35 18.71 16.68 -7.78
CA THR A 35 18.48 16.88 -9.21
C THR A 35 16.98 17.00 -9.46
N VAL A 36 16.53 17.98 -10.24
CA VAL A 36 15.12 18.05 -10.63
C VAL A 36 14.76 16.82 -11.48
N LEU A 37 13.73 16.08 -11.08
CA LEU A 37 13.23 14.96 -11.86
C LEU A 37 12.59 15.50 -13.14
N ASP A 38 13.17 15.10 -14.26
CA ASP A 38 12.64 15.41 -15.58
C ASP A 38 11.58 14.37 -15.96
N ALA A 39 10.47 14.80 -16.54
CA ALA A 39 9.32 13.94 -16.84
C ALA A 39 9.45 13.26 -18.21
N ARG A 40 10.59 12.60 -18.44
CA ARG A 40 10.88 11.89 -19.69
C ARG A 40 11.24 10.44 -19.39
N CYS A 41 10.61 9.52 -20.10
CA CYS A 41 10.94 8.09 -20.04
C CYS A 41 11.56 7.67 -21.37
N ASP A 42 12.85 7.94 -21.54
CA ASP A 42 13.55 7.70 -22.80
C ASP A 42 13.50 6.20 -23.14
N SER A 43 12.88 5.85 -24.27
CA SER A 43 12.68 4.44 -24.68
C SER A 43 11.86 3.60 -23.69
N GLY A 44 10.97 4.22 -22.92
CA GLY A 44 10.07 3.54 -21.99
C GLY A 44 10.71 3.10 -20.66
N GLN A 45 11.99 3.42 -20.44
CA GLN A 45 12.67 3.15 -19.17
C GLN A 45 13.54 4.33 -18.74
N ARG A 46 13.54 4.63 -17.44
CA ARG A 46 14.42 5.62 -16.83
C ARG A 46 15.13 5.05 -15.62
N GLN A 47 16.46 5.01 -15.70
CA GLN A 47 17.30 4.66 -14.57
C GLN A 47 17.57 5.89 -13.70
N LEU A 48 17.43 5.73 -12.39
CA LEU A 48 17.61 6.78 -11.39
C LEU A 48 18.70 6.38 -10.40
N SER A 49 19.51 7.36 -9.99
CA SER A 49 20.52 7.20 -8.94
C SER A 49 20.72 8.50 -8.16
N GLY A 50 20.76 8.42 -6.84
CA GLY A 50 20.92 9.59 -5.97
C GLY A 50 19.60 10.26 -5.62
N HIS A 51 19.62 11.59 -5.47
CA HIS A 51 18.51 12.37 -4.92
C HIS A 51 17.82 13.21 -5.98
N TYR A 52 16.51 13.04 -6.12
CA TYR A 52 15.67 13.76 -7.05
C TYR A 52 14.60 14.60 -6.34
N LEU A 53 14.22 15.70 -6.98
CA LEU A 53 13.17 16.62 -6.54
C LEU A 53 12.07 16.71 -7.61
N VAL A 54 10.81 16.54 -7.21
CA VAL A 54 9.66 16.95 -8.01
C VAL A 54 9.19 18.30 -7.46
N PRO A 55 9.22 19.38 -8.27
CA PRO A 55 8.84 20.71 -7.80
C PRO A 55 7.33 20.81 -7.52
N GLU A 56 6.91 21.90 -6.87
CA GLU A 56 5.51 22.16 -6.47
C GLU A 56 4.50 22.08 -7.62
N VAL A 57 4.90 22.50 -8.83
CA VAL A 57 4.06 22.39 -10.04
C VAL A 57 3.81 20.95 -10.47
N GLY A 58 4.50 19.98 -9.86
CA GLY A 58 4.43 18.57 -10.20
C GLY A 58 5.17 18.19 -11.47
N ARG A 59 5.08 16.91 -11.82
CA ARG A 59 5.62 16.30 -13.03
C ARG A 59 4.66 15.23 -13.53
N THR A 60 4.32 15.30 -14.82
CA THR A 60 3.48 14.31 -15.50
C THR A 60 4.29 13.62 -16.59
N PHE A 61 4.36 12.30 -16.57
CA PHE A 61 4.87 11.47 -17.65
C PHE A 61 3.72 11.11 -18.59
N SER A 62 3.84 11.42 -19.88
CA SER A 62 2.78 11.20 -20.89
C SER A 62 2.63 9.76 -21.35
N ASP A 63 3.66 8.94 -21.17
CA ASP A 63 3.74 7.59 -21.73
C ASP A 63 3.97 6.54 -20.64
N ASP A 64 3.79 5.28 -21.01
CA ASP A 64 4.20 4.15 -20.20
C ASP A 64 5.68 4.27 -19.81
N CYS A 65 5.98 4.04 -18.54
CA CYS A 65 7.32 4.25 -18.02
C CYS A 65 7.76 3.15 -17.05
N HIS A 66 9.02 2.75 -17.16
CA HIS A 66 9.70 1.90 -16.20
C HIS A 66 10.75 2.70 -15.43
N LEU A 67 10.49 3.01 -14.15
CA LEU A 67 11.47 3.62 -13.27
C LEU A 67 12.32 2.56 -12.57
N LEU A 68 13.62 2.57 -12.85
CA LEU A 68 14.61 1.70 -12.23
C LEU A 68 15.45 2.49 -11.22
N GLY A 69 15.19 2.32 -9.94
CA GLY A 69 15.97 2.93 -8.87
C GLY A 69 17.21 2.11 -8.52
N LEU A 70 18.40 2.70 -8.62
CA LEU A 70 19.61 2.12 -8.05
C LEU A 70 19.60 2.24 -6.51
N PRO A 71 20.40 1.44 -5.78
CA PRO A 71 20.46 1.49 -4.32
C PRO A 71 20.63 2.92 -3.78
N GLY A 72 19.75 3.33 -2.87
CA GLY A 72 19.77 4.67 -2.27
C GLY A 72 19.06 5.77 -3.09
N THR A 73 18.35 5.41 -4.17
CA THR A 73 17.59 6.39 -4.94
C THR A 73 16.43 6.95 -4.12
N ARG A 74 16.38 8.28 -4.04
CA ARG A 74 15.36 9.02 -3.31
C ARG A 74 14.70 10.06 -4.21
N ILE A 75 13.38 10.15 -4.15
CA ILE A 75 12.57 11.17 -4.84
C ILE A 75 11.78 11.93 -3.78
N VAL A 76 11.99 13.24 -3.68
CA VAL A 76 11.25 14.13 -2.77
C VAL A 76 10.21 14.89 -3.58
N LEU A 77 8.95 14.81 -3.14
CA LEU A 77 7.80 15.38 -3.84
C LEU A 77 7.34 16.65 -3.13
N HIS A 78 7.58 17.81 -3.73
CA HIS A 78 6.91 19.07 -3.37
C HIS A 78 5.59 19.24 -4.11
N GLY A 79 5.49 18.66 -5.30
CA GLY A 79 4.26 18.55 -6.09
C GLY A 79 4.00 17.11 -6.54
N PRO A 80 2.84 16.87 -7.15
CA PRO A 80 2.44 15.53 -7.56
C PRO A 80 3.34 14.98 -8.68
N LEU A 81 3.59 13.67 -8.63
CA LEU A 81 4.26 12.88 -9.65
C LEU A 81 3.22 11.94 -10.29
N THR A 82 2.85 12.22 -11.53
CA THR A 82 1.76 11.55 -12.24
C THR A 82 2.24 10.87 -13.54
N PHE A 83 1.52 9.83 -13.95
CA PHE A 83 1.76 9.07 -15.17
C PHE A 83 0.45 8.88 -15.94
N GLU A 84 0.37 9.33 -17.19
CA GLU A 84 -0.80 9.12 -18.08
C GLU A 84 -0.90 7.67 -18.55
N GLY A 85 0.24 6.98 -18.65
CA GLY A 85 0.31 5.55 -18.94
C GLY A 85 0.52 4.68 -17.71
N ASN A 86 0.86 3.42 -17.96
CA ASN A 86 1.27 2.44 -16.97
C ASN A 86 2.65 2.80 -16.38
N ILE A 87 2.89 2.40 -15.15
CA ILE A 87 4.17 2.64 -14.48
C ILE A 87 4.70 1.36 -13.86
N LYS A 88 5.90 0.95 -14.25
CA LYS A 88 6.64 -0.14 -13.59
C LYS A 88 7.71 0.46 -12.69
N LEU A 89 7.75 0.03 -11.44
CA LEU A 89 8.78 0.41 -10.47
C LEU A 89 9.68 -0.79 -10.20
N SER A 90 11.01 -0.59 -10.26
CA SER A 90 11.98 -1.64 -9.96
C SER A 90 13.20 -1.13 -9.21
N GLY A 91 13.92 -2.05 -8.56
CA GLY A 91 15.12 -1.75 -7.80
C GLY A 91 14.80 -1.16 -6.43
N ASN A 92 15.51 -0.12 -6.00
CA ASN A 92 15.33 0.51 -4.69
C ASN A 92 14.90 1.97 -4.87
N LEU A 93 13.65 2.28 -4.52
CA LEU A 93 13.09 3.62 -4.64
C LEU A 93 12.46 4.05 -3.32
N THR A 94 12.88 5.20 -2.81
CA THR A 94 12.21 5.89 -1.71
C THR A 94 11.58 7.17 -2.22
N ILE A 95 10.25 7.24 -2.19
CA ILE A 95 9.46 8.40 -2.62
C ILE A 95 8.83 9.01 -1.36
N THR A 96 9.07 10.30 -1.13
CA THR A 96 8.63 10.96 0.10
C THR A 96 7.97 12.29 -0.24
N GLY A 97 6.72 12.47 0.17
CA GLY A 97 6.08 13.77 0.16
C GLY A 97 6.68 14.72 1.19
N THR A 98 6.58 16.02 0.95
CA THR A 98 6.98 17.04 1.92
C THR A 98 6.04 17.13 3.13
N GLY A 99 4.91 16.42 3.11
CA GLY A 99 3.83 16.56 4.10
C GLY A 99 3.01 17.83 3.90
N GLU A 100 3.28 18.59 2.83
CA GLU A 100 2.42 19.68 2.39
C GLU A 100 1.08 19.12 1.93
N LYS A 101 0.04 19.95 2.06
CA LYS A 101 -1.32 19.55 1.72
C LYS A 101 -1.49 19.62 0.21
N TRP A 102 -1.96 18.53 -0.38
CA TRP A 102 -2.30 18.47 -1.80
C TRP A 102 -3.79 18.25 -2.02
N GLU A 103 -4.22 18.50 -3.25
CA GLU A 103 -5.59 18.26 -3.71
C GLU A 103 -5.76 16.90 -4.40
N GLN A 104 -4.70 16.09 -4.45
CA GLN A 104 -4.67 14.75 -5.01
C GLN A 104 -3.54 13.92 -4.39
N ALA A 105 -3.44 12.64 -4.75
CA ALA A 105 -2.34 11.77 -4.29
C ALA A 105 -0.95 12.30 -4.73
N CYS A 106 0.11 12.02 -3.95
CA CYS A 106 1.48 12.36 -4.42
C CYS A 106 1.82 11.65 -5.71
N PHE A 107 1.44 10.38 -5.78
CA PHE A 107 1.95 9.45 -6.76
C PHE A 107 0.75 8.83 -7.47
N GLY A 108 0.52 9.25 -8.71
CA GLY A 108 -0.68 8.90 -9.47
C GLY A 108 -0.37 8.24 -10.81
N THR A 109 -1.14 7.26 -11.24
CA THR A 109 -1.09 6.72 -12.61
C THR A 109 -2.48 6.44 -13.14
N TRP A 110 -2.78 6.89 -14.37
CA TRP A 110 -4.05 6.59 -15.04
C TRP A 110 -4.15 5.14 -15.52
N GLY A 111 -3.04 4.41 -15.51
CA GLY A 111 -2.96 2.99 -15.83
C GLY A 111 -2.66 2.14 -14.59
N VAL A 112 -1.90 1.07 -14.83
CA VAL A 112 -1.52 0.09 -13.80
C VAL A 112 -0.14 0.43 -13.23
N LEU A 113 -0.07 0.53 -11.90
CA LEU A 113 1.19 0.54 -11.16
C LEU A 113 1.68 -0.89 -10.93
N THR A 114 2.84 -1.24 -11.47
CA THR A 114 3.49 -2.53 -11.26
C THR A 114 4.74 -2.40 -10.39
N VAL A 115 4.78 -3.10 -9.26
CA VAL A 115 5.99 -3.29 -8.45
C VAL A 115 6.64 -4.61 -8.86
N ALA A 116 7.82 -4.50 -9.48
CA ALA A 116 8.53 -5.66 -9.99
C ALA A 116 9.06 -6.58 -8.88
N ASN A 117 9.44 -7.79 -9.28
CA ASN A 117 10.18 -8.73 -8.43
C ASN A 117 11.45 -8.10 -7.84
N ASP A 118 11.84 -8.57 -6.66
CA ASP A 118 13.07 -8.21 -5.94
C ASP A 118 13.27 -6.69 -5.74
N SER A 119 12.20 -5.92 -5.85
CA SER A 119 12.21 -4.47 -5.72
C SER A 119 11.82 -4.06 -4.32
N THR A 120 12.35 -2.93 -3.84
CA THR A 120 11.99 -2.31 -2.56
C THR A 120 11.54 -0.89 -2.83
N ILE A 121 10.24 -0.68 -2.78
CA ILE A 121 9.58 0.59 -3.07
C ILE A 121 8.94 1.09 -1.78
N SER A 122 9.29 2.31 -1.37
CA SER A 122 8.68 2.98 -0.22
C SER A 122 8.07 4.31 -0.65
N ILE A 123 6.80 4.54 -0.34
CA ILE A 123 6.09 5.81 -0.58
C ILE A 123 5.52 6.30 0.75
N SER A 124 5.75 7.57 1.10
CA SER A 124 5.38 8.06 2.45
C SER A 124 5.15 9.55 2.54
N ASN A 125 4.50 9.97 3.64
CA ASN A 125 4.33 11.38 4.04
C ASN A 125 3.58 12.23 3.01
N CYS A 126 2.46 11.70 2.52
CA CYS A 126 1.60 12.38 1.54
C CYS A 126 0.26 12.71 2.18
N ILE A 127 -0.12 13.98 2.17
CA ILE A 127 -1.34 14.48 2.82
C ILE A 127 -2.25 15.11 1.77
N ASN A 128 -3.23 14.34 1.32
CA ASN A 128 -4.29 14.81 0.46
C ASN A 128 -5.51 15.23 1.30
N ARG A 129 -5.92 16.50 1.18
CA ARG A 129 -7.04 17.08 1.93
C ARG A 129 -8.23 17.46 1.06
N ARG A 130 -8.26 17.02 -0.19
CA ARG A 130 -9.43 17.30 -1.01
C ARG A 130 -10.61 16.55 -0.42
N ALA A 131 -11.48 17.29 0.26
CA ALA A 131 -12.78 16.81 0.69
C ALA A 131 -13.61 16.58 -0.57
N VAL A 132 -13.51 15.40 -1.16
CA VAL A 132 -14.43 14.97 -2.20
C VAL A 132 -15.54 14.24 -1.48
N SER A 133 -16.72 14.84 -1.37
CA SER A 133 -17.90 14.11 -0.89
C SER A 133 -18.10 12.92 -1.82
N LEU A 134 -17.90 11.69 -1.36
CA LEU A 134 -18.26 10.54 -2.18
C LEU A 134 -19.74 10.65 -2.57
N PRO A 135 -20.11 10.27 -3.79
CA PRO A 135 -21.51 10.26 -4.16
C PRO A 135 -22.25 9.33 -3.20
N GLY A 136 -23.31 9.82 -2.56
CA GLY A 136 -24.13 8.98 -1.68
C GLY A 136 -24.60 7.71 -2.41
N ARG A 137 -24.86 6.63 -1.66
CA ARG A 137 -25.32 5.33 -2.19
C ARG A 137 -26.33 5.53 -3.33
N GLY A 138 -25.94 5.18 -4.56
CA GLY A 138 -26.81 5.25 -5.74
C GLY A 138 -26.41 6.25 -6.82
N HIS A 139 -25.32 7.01 -6.64
CA HIS A 139 -24.72 7.74 -7.74
C HIS A 139 -23.54 6.95 -8.33
N PRO A 140 -23.49 6.78 -9.67
CA PRO A 140 -22.36 6.13 -10.31
C PRO A 140 -21.07 6.86 -9.91
N PHE A 141 -20.05 6.10 -9.53
CA PHE A 141 -18.70 6.62 -9.28
C PHE A 141 -18.26 7.40 -10.53
N ASP A 142 -18.28 8.73 -10.45
CA ASP A 142 -17.80 9.58 -11.53
C ASP A 142 -16.29 9.33 -11.72
N GLN A 143 -15.84 9.30 -12.97
CA GLN A 143 -14.44 9.08 -13.32
C GLN A 143 -13.51 10.14 -12.69
N SER A 144 -14.05 11.31 -12.31
CA SER A 144 -13.33 12.36 -11.58
C SER A 144 -12.81 11.95 -10.19
N TYR A 145 -13.36 10.88 -9.58
CA TYR A 145 -12.94 10.38 -8.27
C TYR A 145 -11.65 9.54 -8.32
N LYS A 146 -11.23 9.09 -9.51
CA LYS A 146 -10.18 8.06 -9.66
C LYS A 146 -8.77 8.50 -9.21
N PHE A 147 -8.49 9.81 -9.15
CA PHE A 147 -7.12 10.33 -8.92
C PHE A 147 -6.96 11.23 -7.69
N THR A 148 -8.06 11.68 -7.13
CA THR A 148 -8.04 12.77 -6.14
C THR A 148 -8.31 12.30 -4.72
N SER A 149 -8.53 11.00 -4.49
CA SER A 149 -8.96 10.50 -3.19
C SER A 149 -7.84 9.81 -2.39
N GLY A 150 -6.87 9.17 -3.06
CA GLY A 150 -5.76 8.48 -2.40
C GLY A 150 -4.80 9.44 -1.69
N GLY A 151 -4.19 9.00 -0.60
CA GLY A 151 -3.16 9.80 0.07
C GLY A 151 -1.81 9.67 -0.61
N CYS A 152 -1.22 8.47 -0.60
CA CYS A 152 0.07 8.23 -1.24
C CYS A 152 -0.07 7.82 -2.71
N ILE A 153 -0.82 6.77 -2.98
CA ILE A 153 -0.94 6.18 -4.32
C ILE A 153 -2.38 6.32 -4.82
N SER A 154 -2.55 6.73 -6.08
CA SER A 154 -3.80 6.56 -6.82
C SER A 154 -3.52 5.91 -8.17
N ALA A 155 -4.11 4.76 -8.44
CA ALA A 155 -3.88 4.02 -9.68
C ALA A 155 -5.17 3.38 -10.17
N GLU A 156 -5.30 3.17 -11.48
CA GLU A 156 -6.43 2.38 -12.00
C GLU A 156 -6.31 0.91 -11.54
N GLY A 157 -5.08 0.39 -11.48
CA GLY A 157 -4.78 -0.91 -10.91
C GLY A 157 -3.42 -0.95 -10.24
N VAL A 158 -3.22 -1.90 -9.33
CA VAL A 158 -1.93 -2.13 -8.67
C VAL A 158 -1.57 -3.60 -8.76
N VAL A 159 -0.37 -3.88 -9.25
CA VAL A 159 0.19 -5.24 -9.35
C VAL A 159 1.50 -5.32 -8.58
N VAL A 160 1.63 -6.26 -7.67
CA VAL A 160 2.88 -6.57 -6.98
C VAL A 160 3.34 -7.96 -7.38
N GLU A 161 4.38 -8.04 -8.23
CA GLU A 161 4.82 -9.30 -8.85
C GLU A 161 5.61 -10.21 -7.88
N GLY A 162 6.10 -9.66 -6.77
CA GLY A 162 6.98 -10.35 -5.81
C GLY A 162 7.93 -9.44 -5.03
N GLY A 163 7.94 -8.13 -5.33
CA GLY A 163 8.71 -7.14 -4.57
C GLY A 163 8.12 -6.76 -3.22
N PHE A 164 8.72 -5.75 -2.59
CA PHE A 164 8.26 -5.12 -1.36
C PHE A 164 7.76 -3.69 -1.64
N LEU A 165 6.47 -3.46 -1.39
CA LEU A 165 5.84 -2.15 -1.41
C LEU A 165 5.51 -1.71 0.03
N SER A 166 6.03 -0.56 0.45
CA SER A 166 5.74 0.06 1.74
C SER A 166 5.05 1.41 1.52
N VAL A 167 3.89 1.61 2.12
CA VAL A 167 3.12 2.86 2.09
C VAL A 167 2.89 3.30 3.52
N ARG A 168 3.35 4.50 3.90
CA ARG A 168 3.33 4.95 5.30
C ARG A 168 2.98 6.41 5.50
N GLU A 169 2.34 6.72 6.61
CA GLU A 169 2.10 8.11 7.05
C GLU A 169 1.38 8.91 5.96
N CYS A 170 0.35 8.31 5.39
CA CYS A 170 -0.40 8.88 4.27
C CYS A 170 -1.81 9.26 4.74
N HIS A 171 -2.30 10.40 4.27
CA HIS A 171 -3.65 10.87 4.54
C HIS A 171 -4.35 11.07 3.20
N GLY A 172 -5.48 10.41 3.01
CA GLY A 172 -6.35 10.57 1.86
C GLY A 172 -7.80 10.80 2.29
N ASN A 173 -8.66 10.97 1.29
CA ASN A 173 -10.10 10.98 1.50
C ASN A 173 -10.69 9.57 1.39
N ALA A 174 -10.27 8.81 0.38
CA ALA A 174 -10.55 7.38 0.26
C ALA A 174 -9.26 6.63 -0.11
N GLY A 175 -8.91 5.59 0.64
CA GLY A 175 -7.62 4.94 0.45
C GLY A 175 -6.49 5.78 1.03
N GLY A 176 -6.44 5.89 2.36
CA GLY A 176 -5.51 6.79 3.04
C GLY A 176 -4.06 6.59 2.61
N GLY A 177 -3.66 5.32 2.39
CA GLY A 177 -2.42 4.97 1.69
C GLY A 177 -2.61 4.84 0.17
N ILE A 178 -3.50 3.94 -0.26
CA ILE A 178 -3.66 3.53 -1.67
C ILE A 178 -5.13 3.60 -2.08
N ASN A 179 -5.41 4.30 -3.18
CA ASN A 179 -6.67 4.24 -3.88
C ASN A 179 -6.50 3.49 -5.21
N VAL A 180 -7.31 2.45 -5.43
CA VAL A 180 -7.26 1.59 -6.60
C VAL A 180 -8.59 1.63 -7.34
N GLY A 181 -8.53 1.90 -8.63
CA GLY A 181 -9.67 1.96 -9.54
C GLY A 181 -10.10 0.58 -10.06
N MET A 182 -10.63 0.59 -11.29
CA MET A 182 -11.39 -0.53 -11.85
C MET A 182 -10.52 -1.68 -12.37
N ALA A 183 -9.19 -1.55 -12.40
CA ALA A 183 -8.32 -2.69 -12.71
C ALA A 183 -7.97 -3.53 -11.46
N GLY A 184 -8.36 -3.07 -10.27
CA GLY A 184 -8.23 -3.82 -9.03
C GLY A 184 -6.79 -3.95 -8.51
N PHE A 185 -6.65 -4.72 -7.43
CA PHE A 185 -5.37 -4.96 -6.77
C PHE A 185 -4.97 -6.43 -6.90
N VAL A 186 -3.79 -6.69 -7.45
CA VAL A 186 -3.26 -8.04 -7.64
C VAL A 186 -1.90 -8.18 -6.97
N GLN A 187 -1.77 -9.14 -6.06
CA GLN A 187 -0.49 -9.49 -5.44
C GLN A 187 -0.13 -10.93 -5.80
N LYS A 188 1.04 -11.13 -6.43
CA LYS A 188 1.55 -12.44 -6.86
C LYS A 188 2.78 -12.83 -6.02
N GLY A 189 2.67 -12.73 -4.69
CA GLY A 189 3.79 -12.91 -3.77
C GLY A 189 4.30 -11.60 -3.16
N GLY A 190 5.56 -11.59 -2.70
CA GLY A 190 6.19 -10.40 -2.14
C GLY A 190 5.55 -9.90 -0.85
N LYS A 191 5.74 -8.61 -0.55
CA LYS A 191 5.24 -7.96 0.67
C LYS A 191 4.61 -6.61 0.35
N VAL A 192 3.46 -6.34 0.95
CA VAL A 192 2.80 -5.04 0.87
C VAL A 192 2.47 -4.60 2.29
N HIS A 193 3.07 -3.50 2.73
CA HIS A 193 2.85 -2.94 4.06
C HIS A 193 2.22 -1.55 3.92
N ILE A 194 1.07 -1.36 4.55
CA ILE A 194 0.33 -0.10 4.60
C ILE A 194 0.18 0.25 6.08
N GLU A 195 0.92 1.25 6.54
CA GLU A 195 1.05 1.55 7.97
C GLU A 195 0.78 3.03 8.26
N ASP A 196 0.10 3.32 9.37
CA ASP A 196 -0.11 4.70 9.84
C ASP A 196 -0.82 5.58 8.79
N CYS A 197 -1.79 4.99 8.09
CA CYS A 197 -2.58 5.67 7.07
C CYS A 197 -3.95 6.10 7.61
N TYR A 198 -4.44 7.23 7.12
CA TYR A 198 -5.72 7.80 7.53
C TYR A 198 -6.56 8.15 6.31
N ALA A 199 -7.83 7.78 6.33
CA ALA A 199 -8.82 8.25 5.37
C ALA A 199 -9.94 9.02 6.09
N GLU A 200 -10.30 10.19 5.56
CA GLU A 200 -11.47 10.93 6.07
C GLU A 200 -12.76 10.13 5.91
N GLN A 201 -12.92 9.43 4.78
CA GLN A 201 -14.16 8.70 4.49
C GLN A 201 -14.01 7.19 4.64
N GLN A 202 -13.21 6.55 3.79
CA GLN A 202 -13.22 5.09 3.68
C GLN A 202 -11.88 4.49 3.26
N GLY A 203 -11.65 3.22 3.63
CA GLY A 203 -10.42 2.49 3.33
C GLY A 203 -9.20 3.18 3.90
N GLY A 204 -9.08 3.21 5.24
CA GLY A 204 -8.04 3.98 5.94
C GLY A 204 -6.63 3.67 5.47
N GLY A 205 -6.36 2.40 5.11
CA GLY A 205 -5.14 2.00 4.42
C GLY A 205 -5.32 1.97 2.90
N MET A 206 -6.26 1.16 2.41
CA MET A 206 -6.51 0.97 0.99
C MET A 206 -8.01 0.96 0.68
N THR A 207 -8.37 1.58 -0.44
CA THR A 207 -9.69 1.43 -1.09
C THR A 207 -9.51 0.82 -2.47
N ILE A 208 -10.32 -0.17 -2.80
CA ILE A 208 -10.46 -0.74 -4.14
C ILE A 208 -11.91 -0.55 -4.58
N VAL A 209 -12.12 0.07 -5.74
CA VAL A 209 -13.44 0.32 -6.32
C VAL A 209 -13.62 -0.58 -7.54
N GLY A 210 -14.42 -1.62 -7.40
CA GLY A 210 -14.90 -2.43 -8.50
C GLY A 210 -16.11 -1.81 -9.20
N THR A 211 -16.62 -2.50 -10.21
CA THR A 211 -17.90 -2.20 -10.83
C THR A 211 -18.75 -3.48 -10.83
N GLU A 212 -20.08 -3.33 -10.80
CA GLU A 212 -20.96 -4.49 -10.95
C GLU A 212 -20.83 -5.19 -12.32
N GLU A 213 -20.35 -4.48 -13.34
CA GLU A 213 -20.26 -4.95 -14.72
C GLU A 213 -19.03 -5.83 -14.98
N GLU A 214 -17.93 -5.56 -14.27
CA GLU A 214 -16.67 -6.29 -14.45
C GLU A 214 -16.48 -7.33 -13.36
N GLU A 215 -16.96 -8.55 -13.63
CA GLU A 215 -16.71 -9.69 -12.75
C GLU A 215 -15.21 -9.86 -12.51
N GLY A 216 -14.84 -9.87 -11.22
CA GLY A 216 -13.46 -10.11 -10.81
C GLY A 216 -12.62 -8.87 -10.60
N VAL A 217 -13.15 -7.65 -10.70
CA VAL A 217 -12.42 -6.47 -10.19
C VAL A 217 -12.49 -6.45 -8.67
N GLY A 218 -11.35 -6.53 -7.98
CA GLY A 218 -11.31 -6.57 -6.52
C GLY A 218 -9.89 -6.75 -5.99
N LEU A 219 -9.77 -7.34 -4.81
CA LEU A 219 -8.48 -7.77 -4.26
C LEU A 219 -8.21 -9.22 -4.63
N HIS A 220 -7.10 -9.48 -5.32
CA HIS A 220 -6.63 -10.83 -5.64
C HIS A 220 -5.22 -11.02 -5.11
N MET A 221 -5.06 -11.95 -4.18
CA MET A 221 -3.76 -12.32 -3.63
C MET A 221 -3.47 -13.78 -3.98
N ASP A 222 -2.30 -14.03 -4.56
CA ASP A 222 -1.74 -15.33 -4.87
C ASP A 222 -0.36 -15.44 -4.19
N GLY A 223 -0.39 -15.75 -2.90
CA GLY A 223 0.78 -15.76 -2.01
C GLY A 223 1.28 -14.38 -1.54
N GLY A 224 2.34 -14.39 -0.73
CA GLY A 224 2.98 -13.18 -0.18
C GLY A 224 2.45 -12.76 1.19
N THR A 225 2.71 -11.50 1.57
CA THR A 225 2.18 -10.89 2.80
C THR A 225 1.55 -9.54 2.50
N LEU A 226 0.36 -9.30 3.03
CA LEU A 226 -0.33 -8.02 3.01
C LEU A 226 -0.60 -7.56 4.46
N LEU A 227 -0.03 -6.44 4.87
CA LEU A 227 -0.14 -5.90 6.22
C LEU A 227 -0.78 -4.52 6.20
N PHE A 228 -1.84 -4.37 6.98
CA PHE A 228 -2.42 -3.10 7.39
C PHE A 228 -2.16 -2.90 8.88
N ARG A 229 -1.54 -1.78 9.25
CA ARG A 229 -1.26 -1.47 10.65
C ARG A 229 -1.62 -0.02 10.97
N ASN A 230 -2.37 0.16 12.05
CA ASN A 230 -2.73 1.49 12.55
C ASN A 230 -3.40 2.36 11.47
N CYS A 231 -4.26 1.74 10.66
CA CYS A 231 -4.99 2.43 9.61
C CYS A 231 -6.39 2.81 10.11
N THR A 232 -6.84 4.02 9.81
CA THR A 232 -8.13 4.53 10.28
C THR A 232 -8.95 5.13 9.14
N ALA A 233 -10.22 4.74 9.04
CA ALA A 233 -11.23 5.46 8.27
C ALA A 233 -12.20 6.13 9.25
N ASP A 234 -12.37 7.45 9.17
CA ASP A 234 -13.11 8.19 10.19
C ASP A 234 -14.64 8.05 10.03
N SER A 235 -15.17 8.15 8.80
CA SER A 235 -16.63 8.22 8.62
C SER A 235 -17.33 6.93 8.22
N ASP A 236 -16.68 5.94 7.60
CA ASP A 236 -17.45 4.86 6.95
C ASP A 236 -16.81 3.47 7.05
N TYR A 237 -16.20 2.98 5.97
CA TYR A 237 -15.98 1.54 5.77
C TYR A 237 -14.49 1.22 5.75
N GLY A 238 -14.10 0.11 6.39
CA GLY A 238 -12.80 -0.51 6.21
C GLY A 238 -11.63 0.28 6.77
N GLY A 239 -11.24 0.03 8.03
CA GLY A 239 -10.15 0.81 8.65
C GLY A 239 -8.80 0.56 8.00
N GLY A 240 -8.50 -0.71 7.69
CA GLY A 240 -7.37 -1.09 6.85
C GLY A 240 -7.74 -1.13 5.38
N LEU A 241 -8.81 -1.86 5.04
CA LEU A 241 -9.19 -2.16 3.66
C LEU A 241 -10.69 -1.94 3.42
N LEU A 242 -11.02 -1.23 2.35
CA LEU A 242 -12.33 -1.27 1.70
C LEU A 242 -12.21 -1.93 0.32
N VAL A 243 -13.04 -2.95 0.06
CA VAL A 243 -13.32 -3.44 -1.29
C VAL A 243 -14.80 -3.19 -1.60
N PHE A 244 -15.07 -2.20 -2.46
CA PHE A 244 -16.40 -1.78 -2.87
C PHE A 244 -16.75 -2.42 -4.22
N GLU A 245 -17.97 -2.94 -4.35
CA GLU A 245 -18.50 -3.69 -5.51
C GLU A 245 -17.68 -4.90 -6.02
N GLY A 246 -16.50 -5.16 -5.46
CA GLY A 246 -15.60 -6.26 -5.83
C GLY A 246 -15.42 -7.35 -4.76
N PRO A 247 -14.92 -8.55 -5.12
CA PRO A 247 -14.59 -9.59 -4.17
C PRO A 247 -13.20 -9.38 -3.53
N MET A 248 -12.98 -10.03 -2.40
CA MET A 248 -11.65 -10.23 -1.81
C MET A 248 -11.29 -11.71 -1.92
N ILE A 249 -10.32 -12.04 -2.76
CA ILE A 249 -9.87 -13.41 -3.05
C ILE A 249 -8.42 -13.57 -2.57
N GLN A 250 -8.23 -14.46 -1.59
CA GLN A 250 -6.92 -14.87 -1.10
C GLN A 250 -6.67 -16.32 -1.51
N LYS A 251 -5.59 -16.55 -2.25
CA LYS A 251 -5.05 -17.87 -2.60
C LYS A 251 -3.66 -17.99 -1.97
N GLY A 252 -3.58 -18.59 -0.78
CA GLY A 252 -2.37 -18.66 0.02
C GLY A 252 -1.91 -17.32 0.60
N GLY A 253 -0.68 -17.30 1.13
CA GLY A 253 -0.06 -16.13 1.76
C GLY A 253 -0.78 -15.65 3.04
N ASP A 254 -0.35 -14.49 3.56
CA ASP A 254 -0.81 -13.97 4.85
C ASP A 254 -1.36 -12.55 4.74
N ILE A 255 -2.58 -12.31 5.26
CA ILE A 255 -3.19 -10.99 5.35
C ILE A 255 -3.35 -10.62 6.82
N HIS A 256 -2.82 -9.47 7.22
CA HIS A 256 -2.87 -9.00 8.60
C HIS A 256 -3.48 -7.61 8.71
N PHE A 257 -4.46 -7.46 9.60
CA PHE A 257 -5.04 -6.20 10.03
C PHE A 257 -4.72 -6.00 11.52
N LYS A 258 -3.97 -4.95 11.85
CA LYS A 258 -3.52 -4.69 13.22
C LYS A 258 -3.86 -3.26 13.62
N ASP A 259 -4.62 -3.11 14.70
CA ASP A 259 -4.99 -1.81 15.26
C ASP A 259 -5.73 -0.89 14.27
N CYS A 260 -6.50 -1.47 13.34
CA CYS A 260 -7.29 -0.71 12.38
C CYS A 260 -8.65 -0.29 12.95
N THR A 261 -9.15 0.87 12.54
CA THR A 261 -10.44 1.41 13.03
C THR A 261 -11.31 1.98 11.90
N ALA A 262 -12.61 1.70 11.93
CA ALA A 262 -13.60 2.31 11.03
C ALA A 262 -15.01 2.32 11.65
N ASN A 263 -16.02 2.86 10.95
CA ASN A 263 -17.41 2.69 11.36
C ASN A 263 -17.92 1.28 11.05
N PHE A 264 -17.60 0.68 9.91
CA PHE A 264 -17.93 -0.72 9.61
C PHE A 264 -16.70 -1.47 9.12
N GLY A 265 -16.46 -2.67 9.63
CA GLY A 265 -15.28 -3.44 9.23
C GLY A 265 -13.99 -2.80 9.73
N GLY A 266 -13.77 -2.84 11.05
CA GLY A 266 -12.64 -2.13 11.68
C GLY A 266 -11.28 -2.43 11.05
N GLY A 267 -11.05 -3.70 10.67
CA GLY A 267 -9.95 -4.11 9.80
C GLY A 267 -10.31 -4.00 8.32
N ALA A 268 -11.36 -4.72 7.90
CA ALA A 268 -11.77 -4.78 6.49
C ALA A 268 -13.29 -4.68 6.30
N TYR A 269 -13.71 -3.97 5.25
CA TYR A 269 -15.07 -4.02 4.73
C TYR A 269 -15.03 -4.55 3.29
N VAL A 270 -15.78 -5.62 3.01
CA VAL A 270 -15.88 -6.21 1.68
C VAL A 270 -17.35 -6.30 1.29
N GLU A 271 -17.70 -5.64 0.19
CA GLU A 271 -19.09 -5.56 -0.25
C GLU A 271 -19.57 -6.84 -0.95
N ARG A 272 -18.71 -7.55 -1.67
CA ARG A 272 -19.08 -8.84 -2.26
C ARG A 272 -18.64 -9.98 -1.34
N ASN A 273 -18.09 -11.03 -1.93
CA ASN A 273 -17.66 -12.23 -1.23
C ASN A 273 -16.21 -12.08 -0.78
N VAL A 274 -15.93 -12.62 0.41
CA VAL A 274 -14.58 -12.95 0.85
C VAL A 274 -14.35 -14.43 0.58
N ILE A 275 -13.32 -14.75 -0.21
CA ILE A 275 -12.94 -16.11 -0.55
C ILE A 275 -11.50 -16.31 -0.08
N GLN A 276 -11.31 -17.18 0.90
CA GLN A 276 -9.99 -17.64 1.34
C GLN A 276 -9.79 -19.08 0.89
N GLU A 277 -8.74 -19.31 0.11
CA GLU A 277 -8.25 -20.61 -0.33
C GLU A 277 -6.79 -20.72 0.15
N ASP A 278 -6.56 -21.50 1.21
CA ASP A 278 -5.28 -21.57 1.93
C ASP A 278 -4.85 -20.23 2.58
N GLY A 279 -3.65 -20.22 3.19
CA GLY A 279 -3.07 -19.03 3.82
C GLY A 279 -3.67 -18.67 5.18
N ALA A 280 -3.29 -17.51 5.71
CA ALA A 280 -3.81 -16.98 6.98
C ALA A 280 -4.38 -15.58 6.82
N MET A 281 -5.43 -15.28 7.58
CA MET A 281 -6.02 -13.95 7.72
C MET A 281 -6.15 -13.62 9.21
N GLU A 282 -5.47 -12.56 9.66
CA GLU A 282 -5.41 -12.19 11.07
C GLU A 282 -5.94 -10.78 11.31
N PHE A 283 -6.91 -10.65 12.22
CA PHE A 283 -7.43 -9.39 12.72
C PHE A 283 -7.06 -9.25 14.20
N LEU A 284 -6.25 -8.26 14.52
CA LEU A 284 -5.73 -8.01 15.87
C LEU A 284 -6.11 -6.60 16.31
N ARG A 285 -6.90 -6.52 17.38
CA ARG A 285 -7.30 -5.25 18.02
C ARG A 285 -7.99 -4.26 17.09
N CYS A 286 -8.59 -4.76 16.00
CA CYS A 286 -9.41 -3.95 15.10
C CYS A 286 -10.72 -3.54 15.78
N LYS A 287 -11.22 -2.34 15.45
CA LYS A 287 -12.40 -1.77 16.10
C LYS A 287 -13.36 -1.18 15.09
N SER A 288 -14.64 -1.51 15.23
CA SER A 288 -15.70 -0.71 14.64
C SER A 288 -16.26 0.28 15.67
N SER A 289 -16.78 1.42 15.20
CA SER A 289 -17.30 2.47 16.06
C SER A 289 -18.55 2.04 16.84
N ARG A 290 -19.08 2.94 17.69
CA ARG A 290 -20.23 2.69 18.57
C ARG A 290 -21.47 2.17 17.84
N TRP A 291 -21.68 2.58 16.59
CA TRP A 291 -22.83 2.16 15.78
C TRP A 291 -22.46 1.14 14.71
N GLY A 292 -21.21 0.70 14.74
CA GLY A 292 -20.57 -0.11 13.74
C GLY A 292 -20.69 -1.61 13.95
N ASP A 293 -20.71 -2.33 12.84
CA ASP A 293 -20.68 -3.79 12.80
C ASP A 293 -19.30 -4.28 12.30
N GLY A 294 -18.90 -5.50 12.70
CA GLY A 294 -17.70 -6.15 12.17
C GLY A 294 -16.39 -5.55 12.69
N GLY A 295 -16.08 -5.74 13.97
CA GLY A 295 -14.91 -5.12 14.60
C GLY A 295 -13.58 -5.48 13.93
N GLY A 296 -13.43 -6.73 13.49
CA GLY A 296 -12.39 -7.19 12.58
C GLY A 296 -12.80 -7.00 11.13
N MET A 297 -13.89 -7.63 10.70
CA MET A 297 -14.33 -7.57 9.31
C MET A 297 -15.85 -7.52 9.16
N TYR A 298 -16.29 -6.78 8.15
CA TYR A 298 -17.66 -6.75 7.65
C TYR A 298 -17.66 -7.34 6.23
N ALA A 299 -18.39 -8.43 6.01
CA ALA A 299 -18.59 -9.02 4.69
C ALA A 299 -20.09 -8.99 4.33
N ARG A 300 -20.47 -8.31 3.25
CA ARG A 300 -21.90 -8.14 2.94
C ARG A 300 -22.51 -9.40 2.32
N GLU A 301 -21.92 -9.93 1.24
CA GLU A 301 -22.52 -11.05 0.48
C GLU A 301 -22.06 -12.45 0.92
N GLY A 302 -20.96 -12.57 1.68
CA GLY A 302 -20.59 -13.84 2.32
C GLY A 302 -19.11 -14.02 2.58
N LEU A 303 -18.78 -15.11 3.28
CA LEU A 303 -17.41 -15.57 3.50
C LEU A 303 -17.30 -17.07 3.22
N LYS A 304 -16.39 -17.43 2.33
CA LYS A 304 -16.02 -18.81 2.02
C LYS A 304 -14.57 -19.04 2.44
N GLN A 305 -14.35 -20.02 3.30
CA GLN A 305 -13.03 -20.46 3.72
C GLN A 305 -12.79 -21.90 3.26
N VAL A 306 -11.67 -22.13 2.58
CA VAL A 306 -11.19 -23.43 2.10
C VAL A 306 -9.74 -23.59 2.56
N ASN A 307 -9.47 -24.52 3.47
CA ASN A 307 -8.12 -24.90 3.94
C ASN A 307 -7.23 -23.78 4.57
N GLY A 308 -7.72 -22.55 4.75
CA GLY A 308 -6.99 -21.45 5.39
C GLY A 308 -7.25 -21.29 6.89
N GLU A 309 -6.54 -20.35 7.52
CA GLU A 309 -6.76 -19.92 8.91
C GLU A 309 -7.35 -18.50 8.95
N ILE A 310 -8.39 -18.29 9.76
CA ILE A 310 -8.87 -16.95 10.13
C ILE A 310 -8.73 -16.81 11.65
N ARG A 311 -7.94 -15.83 12.09
CA ARG A 311 -7.72 -15.49 13.49
C ARG A 311 -8.26 -14.09 13.79
N LEU A 312 -9.10 -13.99 14.82
CA LEU A 312 -9.65 -12.74 15.31
C LEU A 312 -9.32 -12.61 16.79
N GLU A 313 -8.61 -11.56 17.16
CA GLU A 313 -8.15 -11.37 18.53
C GLU A 313 -8.37 -9.94 19.01
N ASN A 314 -9.07 -9.82 20.14
CA ASN A 314 -9.36 -8.55 20.81
C ASN A 314 -10.05 -7.52 19.90
N CYS A 315 -10.83 -7.98 18.91
CA CYS A 315 -11.61 -7.10 18.06
C CYS A 315 -12.89 -6.65 18.77
N THR A 316 -13.34 -5.43 18.52
CA THR A 316 -14.56 -4.90 19.15
C THR A 316 -15.47 -4.21 18.15
N ALA A 317 -16.77 -4.41 18.30
CA ALA A 317 -17.79 -3.70 17.54
C ALA A 317 -18.79 -3.00 18.45
N GLY A 318 -19.25 -1.82 18.05
CA GLY A 318 -20.26 -1.10 18.82
C GLY A 318 -21.62 -1.78 18.80
N ARG A 319 -22.02 -2.36 17.66
CA ARG A 319 -23.37 -2.91 17.46
C ARG A 319 -23.40 -4.44 17.32
N ALA A 320 -22.83 -5.01 16.27
CA ALA A 320 -22.79 -6.47 16.07
C ALA A 320 -21.45 -6.98 15.52
N GLY A 321 -21.17 -8.27 15.72
CA GLY A 321 -20.02 -8.93 15.11
C GLY A 321 -18.67 -8.38 15.58
N GLY A 322 -18.37 -8.51 16.87
CA GLY A 322 -17.12 -8.01 17.46
C GLY A 322 -15.85 -8.45 16.71
N GLY A 323 -15.87 -9.66 16.14
CA GLY A 323 -14.87 -10.13 15.18
C GLY A 323 -15.34 -9.95 13.74
N ILE A 324 -16.28 -10.77 13.30
CA ILE A 324 -16.83 -10.74 11.94
C ILE A 324 -18.34 -10.46 11.99
N TYR A 325 -18.82 -9.67 11.05
CA TYR A 325 -20.24 -9.51 10.74
C TYR A 325 -20.51 -9.88 9.27
N ILE A 326 -21.50 -10.74 9.03
CA ILE A 326 -21.97 -11.12 7.69
C ILE A 326 -23.41 -10.66 7.53
N SER A 327 -23.68 -9.79 6.56
CA SER A 327 -24.98 -9.08 6.50
C SER A 327 -26.09 -9.81 5.76
N LYS A 328 -25.80 -10.34 4.57
CA LYS A 328 -26.80 -11.01 3.70
C LYS A 328 -26.42 -12.46 3.42
N GLY A 329 -25.10 -12.72 3.37
CA GLY A 329 -24.54 -14.01 3.03
C GLY A 329 -24.59 -15.06 4.11
N SER A 330 -23.94 -16.18 3.81
CA SER A 330 -23.63 -17.24 4.78
C SER A 330 -22.12 -17.35 4.99
N LEU A 331 -21.74 -17.91 6.14
CA LEU A 331 -20.40 -18.41 6.37
C LEU A 331 -20.32 -19.84 5.85
N GLN A 332 -19.44 -20.09 4.89
CA GLN A 332 -19.16 -21.42 4.37
C GLN A 332 -17.73 -21.82 4.73
N GLN A 333 -17.59 -22.75 5.66
CA GLN A 333 -16.30 -23.33 6.01
C GLN A 333 -16.21 -24.73 5.41
N LEU A 334 -15.34 -24.92 4.43
CA LEU A 334 -15.10 -26.21 3.79
C LEU A 334 -13.70 -26.70 4.15
N HIS A 335 -13.64 -27.70 5.01
CA HIS A 335 -12.40 -28.35 5.41
C HIS A 335 -12.17 -29.58 4.53
N LEU A 336 -11.32 -29.46 3.49
CA LEU A 336 -11.09 -30.56 2.54
C LEU A 336 -10.03 -31.55 3.02
N VAL A 337 -9.21 -31.19 4.01
CA VAL A 337 -8.16 -32.08 4.55
C VAL A 337 -8.08 -31.95 6.08
N ARG A 338 -8.14 -33.09 6.80
CA ARG A 338 -7.89 -33.17 8.25
C ARG A 338 -6.48 -32.61 8.56
N GLY A 339 -6.34 -31.33 8.94
CA GLY A 339 -5.00 -30.85 9.31
C GLY A 339 -4.86 -29.43 9.86
N SER A 340 -5.25 -28.37 9.14
CA SER A 340 -4.71 -27.03 9.46
C SER A 340 -5.63 -25.84 9.22
N GLY A 341 -6.80 -26.04 8.60
CA GLY A 341 -7.82 -24.99 8.49
C GLY A 341 -8.54 -24.74 9.82
N GLY A 342 -8.70 -23.47 10.20
CA GLY A 342 -9.29 -23.10 11.48
C GLY A 342 -9.89 -21.71 11.52
N PHE A 343 -10.94 -21.55 12.32
CA PHE A 343 -11.55 -20.26 12.64
C PHE A 343 -11.40 -20.03 14.14
N ARG A 344 -10.57 -19.05 14.53
CA ARG A 344 -10.24 -18.79 15.94
C ARG A 344 -10.66 -17.38 16.34
N VAL A 345 -11.60 -17.29 17.29
CA VAL A 345 -12.04 -16.02 17.88
C VAL A 345 -11.62 -15.96 19.34
N VAL A 346 -10.80 -14.96 19.68
CA VAL A 346 -10.29 -14.75 21.04
C VAL A 346 -10.70 -13.36 21.50
N ARG A 347 -11.51 -13.29 22.57
CA ARG A 347 -11.85 -12.04 23.27
C ARG A 347 -12.46 -10.95 22.37
N CYS A 348 -13.18 -11.33 21.32
CA CYS A 348 -13.93 -10.36 20.52
C CYS A 348 -15.25 -10.01 21.23
N ARG A 349 -15.65 -8.73 21.18
CA ARG A 349 -16.85 -8.24 21.91
C ARG A 349 -17.72 -7.33 21.05
N SER A 350 -19.01 -7.36 21.33
CA SER A 350 -19.97 -6.39 20.82
C SER A 350 -20.80 -5.80 21.95
N TYR A 351 -21.24 -4.54 21.81
CA TYR A 351 -21.90 -3.78 22.89
C TYR A 351 -23.35 -3.39 22.59
N GLY A 352 -23.91 -3.84 21.46
CA GLY A 352 -25.24 -3.50 20.98
C GLY A 352 -26.33 -4.51 21.31
#